data_AF-A0A915CDW7-F1
#
_entry.id   AF-A0A915CDW7-F1
#
_cell.length_a   1.000
_cell.length_b   1.000
_cell.length_c   1.000
_cell.angle_alpha   90.00
_cell.angle_beta   90.00
_cell.angle_gamma   90.00
#
_symmetry.space_group_name_H-M   'P 1'
#
loop_
_entity.id
_entity.type
_entity.pdbx_description
1 polymer ?
#
loop_
_entity_poly.entity_id
_entity_poly.type
_entity_poly.pdbx_seq_one_letter_code
_entity_poly.pdbx_strand_id
1 'polypeptide(L)'
;MKFTIKEENMKSNFRFRLREEVFSLMEEYFTLLQFAISQEVTETKTKIYAYDPLKELADRLKEKLKACGWDVPEDLSQYLPNAPSTSDTKRGVDVAIDTRIQYSAMLTLILNKLSSAIKQSAGNGAESTTLLSIERIASITSALQFYIPTAVLPYLDEGVGVAVEMRSKIIKYWQPIRDDDDFRRKQLLSAAVTFTRLTECCVQIKQLIVAKFIADYIALNEQLLRLNETSMKQRYEAFILREVRRSYLMHQLFFIMSPLGSTQNKSKPPPWLTLALGRRLSEMIIEADGIANLATALTQEGVTYFENWAFVRSLADVISRRPNFLKEGDSRRTLYHANILKQFIAVMQTHPAAPKLAPWFAASVEMIAAFVPRTVAICFTDSLLHPWEVLCHQNKKLMPWNEGWTRRLDDSLNVLLYYVRGTSPASSMQGIERMIKLFPLWLSLYGSAFSSMEEIADVERQNMCVAFTDDLCCLITRMVKDPFFESDAQKAKFLVAQLAAKDVHMYVEFAFKASIVELSSSNELGGDNRRLKYEFVRIRALPDDNLEFTKARMFENRVTAIVHLLKALDKNTAEELTLKVLSECVLVSRGGYSVDDEEEDEDRFVSIEEHDHISAHIQIECGSNI
;
A
#
# COMPACT_ATOMS: atom_id res chain seq x y z
N MET A 1 -51.29 7.74 41.98
CA MET A 1 -49.90 8.19 42.22
C MET A 1 -49.14 7.33 43.24
N LYS A 2 -49.71 6.92 44.40
CA LYS A 2 -49.00 6.05 45.38
C LYS A 2 -48.77 4.59 44.94
N PHE A 3 -49.55 4.06 44.00
CA PHE A 3 -49.37 2.69 43.48
C PHE A 3 -48.21 2.58 42.46
N THR A 4 -47.95 3.63 41.67
CA THR A 4 -46.94 3.65 40.61
C THR A 4 -45.50 3.68 41.17
N ILE A 5 -45.28 4.40 42.27
CA ILE A 5 -43.96 4.51 42.93
C ILE A 5 -43.54 3.18 43.60
N LYS A 6 -44.51 2.39 44.09
CA LYS A 6 -44.24 1.10 44.73
C LYS A 6 -43.84 0.03 43.71
N GLU A 7 -44.42 0.05 42.51
CA GLU A 7 -44.02 -0.79 41.38
C GLU A 7 -42.64 -0.42 40.82
N GLU A 8 -42.31 0.87 40.71
CA GLU A 8 -40.98 1.31 40.26
C GLU A 8 -39.89 0.94 41.27
N ASN A 9 -40.14 1.07 42.57
CA ASN A 9 -39.20 0.64 43.61
C ASN A 9 -39.05 -0.88 43.68
N MET A 10 -40.11 -1.66 43.45
CA MET A 10 -40.00 -3.12 43.33
C MET A 10 -39.22 -3.54 42.07
N LYS A 11 -39.47 -2.91 40.92
CA LYS A 11 -38.73 -3.15 39.67
C LYS A 11 -37.26 -2.76 39.80
N SER A 12 -36.96 -1.68 40.54
CA SER A 12 -35.60 -1.22 40.82
C SER A 12 -34.85 -2.20 41.75
N ASN A 13 -35.46 -2.61 42.86
CA ASN A 13 -34.88 -3.60 43.78
C ASN A 13 -34.70 -4.98 43.13
N PHE A 14 -35.65 -5.39 42.27
CA PHE A 14 -35.54 -6.63 41.52
C PHE A 14 -34.40 -6.58 40.50
N ARG A 15 -34.25 -5.47 39.75
CA ARG A 15 -33.12 -5.26 38.84
C ARG A 15 -31.77 -5.20 39.57
N PHE A 16 -31.74 -4.65 40.78
CA PHE A 16 -30.53 -4.59 41.60
C PHE A 16 -30.08 -5.99 42.07
N ARG A 17 -31.00 -6.80 42.61
CA ARG A 17 -30.69 -8.19 43.02
C ARG A 17 -30.28 -9.08 41.84
N LEU A 18 -30.98 -8.96 40.70
CA LEU A 18 -30.60 -9.67 39.47
C LEU A 18 -29.20 -9.30 38.99
N ARG A 19 -28.78 -8.03 39.15
CA ARG A 19 -27.41 -7.64 38.81
C ARG A 19 -26.39 -8.26 39.76
N GLU A 20 -26.64 -8.24 41.07
CA GLU A 20 -25.73 -8.86 42.06
C GLU A 20 -25.56 -10.37 41.83
N GLU A 21 -26.65 -11.10 41.56
CA GLU A 21 -26.60 -12.53 41.24
C GLU A 21 -25.80 -12.81 39.95
N VAL A 22 -26.00 -12.00 38.90
CA VAL A 22 -25.25 -12.13 37.64
C VAL A 22 -23.77 -11.79 37.83
N PHE A 23 -23.42 -10.80 38.66
CA PHE A 23 -22.02 -10.49 38.98
C PHE A 23 -21.34 -11.61 39.77
N SER A 24 -22.03 -12.21 40.74
CA SER A 24 -21.51 -13.36 41.49
C SER A 24 -21.25 -14.56 40.58
N LEU A 25 -22.18 -14.87 39.66
CA LEU A 25 -22.03 -15.93 38.67
C LEU A 25 -20.83 -15.66 37.73
N MET A 26 -20.65 -14.41 37.32
CA MET A 26 -19.54 -14.02 36.46
C MET A 26 -18.18 -14.27 37.14
N GLU A 27 -18.04 -13.97 38.43
CA GLU A 27 -16.81 -14.24 39.18
C GLU A 27 -16.51 -15.73 39.32
N GLU A 28 -17.54 -16.55 39.56
CA GLU A 28 -17.39 -18.01 39.56
C GLU A 28 -16.86 -18.51 38.22
N TYR A 29 -17.41 -17.98 37.10
CA TYR A 29 -17.00 -18.36 35.76
C TYR A 29 -15.57 -17.93 35.43
N PHE A 30 -15.14 -16.75 35.87
CA PHE A 30 -13.75 -16.32 35.74
C PHE A 30 -12.79 -17.15 36.59
N THR A 31 -13.21 -17.55 37.79
CA THR A 31 -12.42 -18.45 38.66
C THR A 31 -12.23 -19.82 38.02
N LEU A 32 -13.30 -20.37 37.42
CA LEU A 32 -13.24 -21.62 36.65
C LEU A 32 -12.37 -21.48 35.40
N LEU A 33 -12.46 -20.35 34.71
CA LEU A 33 -11.62 -20.06 33.54
C LEU A 33 -10.14 -19.98 33.92
N GLN A 34 -9.80 -19.29 35.01
CA GLN A 34 -8.44 -19.20 35.55
C GLN A 34 -7.89 -20.57 35.95
N PHE A 35 -8.72 -21.42 36.57
CA PHE A 35 -8.35 -22.79 36.88
C PHE A 35 -8.09 -23.63 35.61
N ALA A 36 -8.90 -23.44 34.57
CA ALA A 36 -8.71 -24.16 33.32
C ALA A 36 -7.39 -23.80 32.61
N ILE A 37 -6.82 -22.62 32.86
CA ILE A 37 -5.58 -22.11 32.24
C ILE A 37 -4.37 -22.14 33.18
N SER A 38 -4.53 -22.56 34.44
CA SER A 38 -3.44 -22.56 35.40
C SER A 38 -2.37 -23.57 35.00
N GLN A 39 -1.14 -23.10 34.79
CA GLN A 39 0.01 -23.93 34.36
C GLN A 39 0.61 -24.78 35.49
N GLU A 40 -0.17 -25.13 36.52
CA GLU A 40 0.28 -25.94 37.66
C GLU A 40 0.55 -27.42 37.32
N VAL A 41 0.68 -27.75 36.05
CA VAL A 41 0.95 -29.11 35.58
C VAL A 41 2.46 -29.25 35.44
N THR A 42 3.12 -29.69 36.53
CA THR A 42 4.56 -29.94 36.53
C THR A 42 4.87 -31.13 35.63
N GLU A 43 5.72 -30.93 34.59
CA GLU A 43 6.22 -32.03 33.74
C GLU A 43 6.99 -33.06 34.57
N THR A 44 6.29 -34.08 35.09
CA THR A 44 6.95 -35.23 35.69
C THR A 44 7.42 -36.16 34.58
N LYS A 45 8.70 -36.05 34.21
CA LYS A 45 9.37 -37.00 33.30
C LYS A 45 9.44 -38.38 33.95
N THR A 46 8.43 -39.21 33.78
CA THR A 46 8.50 -40.63 34.13
C THR A 46 8.98 -41.45 32.93
N LYS A 47 10.07 -42.22 33.09
CA LYS A 47 10.67 -43.07 32.04
C LYS A 47 9.77 -44.21 31.51
N ILE A 48 8.57 -44.39 32.06
CA ILE A 48 7.75 -45.60 31.89
C ILE A 48 6.40 -45.31 31.20
N TYR A 49 5.88 -44.08 31.26
CA TYR A 49 4.63 -43.67 30.60
C TYR A 49 4.80 -42.31 29.93
N ALA A 50 4.17 -42.13 28.76
CA ALA A 50 4.03 -40.81 28.15
C ALA A 50 3.07 -39.98 29.04
N TYR A 51 3.61 -39.05 29.81
CA TYR A 51 2.82 -38.11 30.61
C TYR A 51 2.04 -37.18 29.67
N ASP A 52 0.71 -37.21 29.72
CA ASP A 52 -0.17 -36.26 29.01
C ASP A 52 -0.66 -35.18 30.00
N PRO A 53 0.00 -34.01 30.05
CA PRO A 53 -0.38 -32.92 30.95
C PRO A 53 -1.80 -32.39 30.71
N LEU A 54 -2.36 -32.58 29.50
CA LEU A 54 -3.73 -32.18 29.23
C LEU A 54 -4.74 -33.09 29.94
N LYS A 55 -4.40 -34.37 30.13
CA LYS A 55 -5.30 -35.35 30.73
C LYS A 55 -5.52 -35.05 32.20
N GLU A 56 -4.43 -34.82 32.92
CA GLU A 56 -4.49 -34.37 34.30
C GLU A 56 -5.27 -33.05 34.44
N LEU A 57 -5.04 -32.09 33.55
CA LEU A 57 -5.75 -30.82 33.54
C LEU A 57 -7.25 -31.00 33.25
N ALA A 58 -7.60 -31.87 32.31
CA ALA A 58 -8.99 -32.17 31.96
C ALA A 58 -9.72 -32.87 33.11
N ASP A 59 -9.08 -33.86 33.74
CA ASP A 59 -9.67 -34.59 34.87
C ASP A 59 -9.90 -33.64 36.07
N ARG A 60 -8.88 -32.83 36.42
CA ARG A 60 -9.00 -31.79 37.48
C ARG A 60 -10.11 -30.78 37.16
N LEU A 61 -10.21 -30.32 35.91
CA LEU A 61 -11.26 -29.39 35.49
C LEU A 61 -12.65 -30.03 35.56
N LYS A 62 -12.78 -31.28 35.15
CA LYS A 62 -14.03 -32.05 35.20
C LYS A 62 -14.53 -32.20 36.64
N GLU A 63 -13.64 -32.58 37.56
CA GLU A 63 -13.98 -32.68 38.99
C GLU A 63 -14.44 -31.34 39.55
N LYS A 64 -13.73 -30.25 39.22
CA LYS A 64 -14.10 -28.91 39.68
C LYS A 64 -15.44 -28.43 39.12
N LEU A 65 -15.72 -28.70 37.84
CA LEU A 65 -17.01 -28.37 37.23
C LEU A 65 -18.16 -29.18 37.85
N LYS A 66 -17.95 -30.48 38.13
CA LYS A 66 -18.91 -31.30 38.86
C LYS A 66 -19.16 -30.78 40.28
N ALA A 67 -18.10 -30.35 40.99
CA ALA A 67 -18.21 -29.74 42.31
C ALA A 67 -19.03 -28.42 42.29
N CYS A 68 -18.97 -27.66 41.20
CA CYS A 68 -19.83 -26.49 40.95
C CYS A 68 -21.25 -26.86 40.48
N GLY A 69 -21.60 -28.15 40.39
CA GLY A 69 -22.94 -28.61 39.97
C GLY A 69 -23.20 -28.45 38.47
N TRP A 70 -22.17 -28.43 37.62
CA TRP A 70 -22.35 -28.32 36.18
C TRP A 70 -22.46 -29.70 35.53
N ASP A 71 -23.42 -29.86 34.62
CA ASP A 71 -23.51 -31.01 33.73
C ASP A 71 -22.34 -30.99 32.75
N VAL A 72 -21.31 -31.80 33.06
CA VAL A 72 -20.21 -32.08 32.13
C VAL A 72 -20.66 -33.25 31.24
N PRO A 73 -20.62 -33.13 29.90
CA PRO A 73 -20.99 -34.21 29.00
C PRO A 73 -20.22 -35.50 29.36
N GLU A 74 -20.94 -36.52 29.86
CA GLU A 74 -20.30 -37.76 30.33
C GLU A 74 -19.88 -38.68 29.19
N ASP A 75 -20.46 -38.50 28.00
CA ASP A 75 -20.32 -39.44 26.90
C ASP A 75 -19.98 -38.75 25.57
N LEU A 76 -18.68 -38.54 25.35
CA LEU A 76 -18.14 -38.18 24.03
C LEU A 76 -17.70 -39.43 23.24
N SER A 77 -17.81 -40.63 23.84
CA SER A 77 -17.39 -41.91 23.25
C SER A 77 -18.28 -42.34 22.07
N GLN A 78 -19.54 -41.89 22.04
CA GLN A 78 -20.50 -42.17 20.95
C GLN A 78 -20.15 -41.47 19.62
N TYR A 79 -19.19 -40.53 19.61
CA TYR A 79 -18.81 -39.77 18.42
C TYR A 79 -17.48 -40.23 17.79
N LEU A 80 -16.86 -41.29 18.31
CA LEU A 80 -15.53 -41.75 17.89
C LEU A 80 -15.52 -43.27 17.62
N PRO A 81 -16.13 -43.77 16.53
CA PRO A 81 -15.76 -45.08 16.04
C PRO A 81 -14.36 -44.93 15.41
N ASN A 82 -13.32 -45.23 16.19
CA ASN A 82 -11.90 -45.33 15.76
C ASN A 82 -11.08 -44.02 15.66
N ALA A 83 -11.03 -43.21 16.71
CA ALA A 83 -9.90 -42.25 16.82
C ALA A 83 -8.66 -42.95 17.40
N PRO A 84 -7.53 -43.00 16.69
CA PRO A 84 -6.29 -43.51 17.27
C PRO A 84 -5.80 -42.57 18.37
N SER A 85 -5.50 -43.14 19.54
CA SER A 85 -4.79 -42.47 20.62
C SER A 85 -3.48 -41.89 20.08
N THR A 86 -3.29 -40.58 20.20
CA THR A 86 -2.04 -39.92 19.77
C THR A 86 -0.87 -40.16 20.73
N SER A 87 -1.11 -40.85 21.86
CA SER A 87 -0.10 -41.18 22.87
C SER A 87 0.29 -42.66 22.90
N ASP A 88 -0.45 -43.56 22.24
CA ASP A 88 -0.18 -45.00 22.28
C ASP A 88 0.30 -45.56 20.95
N THR A 89 1.57 -45.94 20.91
CA THR A 89 2.13 -46.83 19.87
C THR A 89 1.68 -48.28 20.02
N LYS A 90 0.86 -48.60 21.04
CA LYS A 90 0.37 -49.95 21.30
C LYS A 90 -1.10 -50.07 20.89
N ARG A 91 -1.34 -50.81 19.80
CA ARG A 91 -2.66 -51.35 19.46
C ARG A 91 -3.14 -52.23 20.62
N GLY A 92 -3.99 -51.68 21.48
CA GLY A 92 -4.61 -52.39 22.59
C GLY A 92 -5.97 -51.81 22.91
N VAL A 93 -7.01 -52.53 22.45
CA VAL A 93 -8.42 -52.70 22.87
C VAL A 93 -9.22 -51.61 23.64
N ASP A 94 -8.63 -50.61 24.29
CA ASP A 94 -9.37 -49.48 24.86
C ASP A 94 -9.29 -48.26 23.94
N VAL A 95 -10.43 -47.86 23.36
CA VAL A 95 -10.56 -46.62 22.59
C VAL A 95 -10.45 -45.44 23.56
N ALA A 96 -9.22 -45.05 23.89
CA ALA A 96 -8.96 -43.90 24.73
C ALA A 96 -9.52 -42.64 24.03
N ILE A 97 -10.52 -42.01 24.65
CA ILE A 97 -11.10 -40.76 24.18
C ILE A 97 -9.98 -39.71 24.14
N ASP A 98 -9.83 -39.04 23.01
CA ASP A 98 -8.86 -37.97 22.85
C ASP A 98 -9.13 -36.84 23.87
N THR A 99 -8.18 -36.66 24.79
CA THR A 99 -8.24 -35.69 25.88
C THR A 99 -8.55 -34.26 25.40
N ARG A 100 -8.15 -33.91 24.17
CA ARG A 100 -8.38 -32.58 23.58
C ARG A 100 -9.85 -32.30 23.39
N ILE A 101 -10.63 -33.32 23.01
CA ILE A 101 -12.08 -33.19 22.81
C ILE A 101 -12.76 -32.91 24.15
N GLN A 102 -12.38 -33.65 25.19
CA GLN A 102 -12.94 -33.45 26.53
C GLN A 102 -12.61 -32.06 27.08
N TYR A 103 -11.33 -31.67 27.00
CA TYR A 103 -10.87 -30.38 27.49
C TYR A 103 -11.50 -29.20 26.72
N SER A 104 -11.54 -29.26 25.39
CA SER A 104 -12.19 -28.24 24.57
C SER A 104 -13.70 -28.15 24.79
N ALA A 105 -14.39 -29.26 25.08
CA ALA A 105 -15.80 -29.26 25.42
C ALA A 105 -16.06 -28.54 26.76
N MET A 106 -15.22 -28.77 27.78
CA MET A 106 -15.31 -28.06 29.05
C MET A 106 -15.01 -26.57 28.92
N LEU A 107 -13.97 -26.18 28.18
CA LEU A 107 -13.71 -24.77 27.89
C LEU A 107 -14.86 -24.12 27.11
N THR A 108 -15.43 -24.83 26.13
CA THR A 108 -16.61 -24.38 25.39
C THR A 108 -17.77 -24.09 26.33
N LEU A 109 -18.03 -24.97 27.30
CA LEU A 109 -19.08 -24.78 28.30
C LEU A 109 -18.84 -23.53 29.15
N ILE A 110 -17.62 -23.36 29.67
CA ILE A 110 -17.24 -22.20 30.49
C ILE A 110 -17.38 -20.90 29.68
N LEU A 111 -16.82 -20.83 28.46
CA LEU A 111 -16.88 -19.65 27.61
C LEU A 111 -18.31 -19.29 27.20
N ASN A 112 -19.17 -20.29 26.97
CA ASN A 112 -20.58 -20.08 26.64
C ASN A 112 -21.41 -19.57 27.83
N LYS A 113 -21.20 -20.10 29.03
CA LYS A 113 -21.84 -19.58 30.24
C LYS A 113 -21.32 -18.18 30.57
N LEU A 114 -20.01 -17.96 30.44
CA LEU A 114 -19.39 -16.66 30.64
C LEU A 114 -19.92 -15.59 29.68
N SER A 115 -19.97 -15.87 28.37
CA SER A 115 -20.53 -14.94 27.39
C SER A 115 -22.00 -14.59 27.67
N SER A 116 -22.79 -15.57 28.13
CA SER A 116 -24.19 -15.34 28.52
C SER A 116 -24.30 -14.43 29.74
N ALA A 117 -23.50 -14.67 30.80
CA ALA A 117 -23.48 -13.82 31.99
C ALA A 117 -22.99 -12.39 31.69
N ILE A 118 -21.95 -12.25 30.86
CA ILE A 118 -21.44 -10.94 30.41
C ILE A 118 -22.52 -10.18 29.65
N LYS A 119 -23.21 -10.85 28.71
CA LYS A 119 -24.29 -10.24 27.92
C LYS A 119 -25.47 -9.81 28.80
N GLN A 120 -25.81 -10.60 29.82
CA GLN A 120 -26.86 -10.26 30.79
C GLN A 120 -26.46 -9.07 31.68
N SER A 121 -25.20 -9.02 32.12
CA SER A 121 -24.65 -7.94 32.93
C SER A 121 -24.61 -6.59 32.18
N ALA A 122 -24.33 -6.62 30.88
CA ALA A 122 -24.32 -5.43 30.02
C ALA A 122 -25.71 -4.74 29.96
N GLY A 123 -26.80 -5.51 30.09
CA GLY A 123 -28.17 -5.01 29.94
C GLY A 123 -28.48 -4.44 28.55
N ASN A 124 -29.72 -3.98 28.32
CA ASN A 124 -30.10 -3.27 27.08
C ASN A 124 -29.48 -1.87 26.95
N GLY A 125 -28.57 -1.49 27.85
CA GLY A 125 -27.81 -0.24 27.79
C GLY A 125 -26.60 -0.46 26.89
N ALA A 126 -26.79 -0.26 25.59
CA ALA A 126 -25.67 -0.13 24.67
C ALA A 126 -24.70 0.96 25.19
N GLU A 127 -23.40 0.72 25.07
CA GLU A 127 -22.32 1.72 25.15
C GLU A 127 -21.56 1.94 26.47
N SER A 128 -21.65 1.11 27.52
CA SER A 128 -20.56 1.13 28.52
C SER A 128 -19.32 0.43 27.95
N THR A 129 -18.35 1.20 27.45
CA THR A 129 -17.11 0.72 26.80
C THR A 129 -16.20 -0.11 27.71
N THR A 130 -16.44 -0.15 29.01
CA THR A 130 -15.60 -0.80 30.02
C THR A 130 -16.45 -1.62 30.99
N LEU A 131 -16.82 -2.84 30.56
CA LEU A 131 -17.57 -3.81 31.37
C LEU A 131 -16.63 -4.81 32.09
N LEU A 132 -15.48 -5.08 31.50
CA LEU A 132 -14.47 -6.02 31.99
C LEU A 132 -13.19 -5.29 32.36
N SER A 133 -12.58 -5.71 33.47
CA SER A 133 -11.23 -5.30 33.86
C SER A 133 -10.18 -5.85 32.88
N ILE A 134 -8.99 -5.24 32.88
CA ILE A 134 -7.85 -5.70 32.07
C ILE A 134 -7.48 -7.15 32.42
N GLU A 135 -7.54 -7.52 33.71
CA GLU A 135 -7.23 -8.87 34.19
C GLU A 135 -8.22 -9.92 33.66
N ARG A 136 -9.52 -9.59 33.60
CA ARG A 136 -10.55 -10.47 33.01
C ARG A 136 -10.35 -10.64 31.51
N ILE A 137 -9.98 -9.57 30.79
CA ILE A 137 -9.61 -9.64 29.37
C ILE A 137 -8.34 -10.49 29.17
N ALA A 138 -7.36 -10.37 30.05
CA ALA A 138 -6.16 -11.21 30.02
C ALA A 138 -6.51 -12.70 30.25
N SER A 139 -7.40 -13.00 31.20
CA SER A 139 -7.87 -14.37 31.46
C SER A 139 -8.55 -14.99 30.24
N ILE A 140 -9.41 -14.23 29.54
CA ILE A 140 -10.04 -14.68 28.28
C ILE A 140 -8.99 -14.85 27.18
N THR A 141 -8.03 -13.93 27.08
CA THR A 141 -6.92 -14.03 26.11
C THR A 141 -6.16 -15.34 26.31
N SER A 142 -5.75 -15.63 27.54
CA SER A 142 -5.04 -16.87 27.87
C SER A 142 -5.91 -18.09 27.61
N ALA A 143 -7.19 -18.07 27.99
CA ALA A 143 -8.10 -19.19 27.69
C ALA A 143 -8.23 -19.46 26.19
N LEU A 144 -8.32 -18.43 25.35
CA LEU A 144 -8.34 -18.59 23.90
C LEU A 144 -7.03 -19.14 23.34
N GLN A 145 -5.88 -18.86 23.97
CA GLN A 145 -4.59 -19.46 23.61
C GLN A 145 -4.53 -20.98 23.88
N PHE A 146 -5.33 -21.50 24.83
CA PHE A 146 -5.51 -22.94 25.06
C PHE A 146 -6.65 -23.54 24.24
N TYR A 147 -7.73 -22.78 24.06
CA TYR A 147 -8.91 -23.21 23.33
C TYR A 147 -8.63 -23.45 21.85
N ILE A 148 -7.96 -22.53 21.17
CA ILE A 148 -7.71 -22.63 19.71
C ILE A 148 -6.90 -23.90 19.36
N PRO A 149 -5.78 -24.22 20.04
CA PRO A 149 -5.04 -25.45 19.77
C PRO A 149 -5.76 -26.76 20.11
N THR A 150 -6.82 -26.73 20.92
CA THR A 150 -7.57 -27.95 21.32
C THR A 150 -8.89 -28.10 20.55
N ALA A 151 -9.58 -27.00 20.27
CA ALA A 151 -10.92 -26.96 19.68
C ALA A 151 -10.94 -26.61 18.18
N VAL A 152 -9.85 -26.05 17.64
CA VAL A 152 -9.81 -25.55 16.25
C VAL A 152 -8.69 -26.22 15.45
N LEU A 153 -7.43 -25.96 15.82
CA LEU A 153 -6.27 -26.34 15.01
C LEU A 153 -6.17 -27.84 14.65
N PRO A 154 -6.52 -28.79 15.55
CA PRO A 154 -6.44 -30.22 15.23
C PRO A 154 -7.33 -30.64 14.06
N TYR A 155 -8.38 -29.86 13.79
CA TYR A 155 -9.41 -30.18 12.79
C TYR A 155 -9.25 -29.38 11.50
N LEU A 156 -8.24 -28.50 11.42
CA LEU A 156 -7.92 -27.74 10.20
C LEU A 156 -7.04 -28.57 9.25
N ASP A 157 -7.19 -28.33 7.94
CA ASP A 157 -6.25 -28.87 6.96
C ASP A 157 -4.84 -28.30 7.18
N GLU A 158 -3.83 -28.99 6.65
CA GLU A 158 -2.46 -28.47 6.73
C GLU A 158 -2.32 -27.12 6.04
N GLY A 159 -1.59 -26.20 6.67
CA GLY A 159 -1.41 -24.85 6.17
C GLY A 159 -2.63 -23.92 6.36
N VAL A 160 -3.72 -24.41 6.96
CA VAL A 160 -4.88 -23.59 7.33
C VAL A 160 -4.72 -23.11 8.77
N GLY A 161 -4.71 -21.78 8.96
CA GLY A 161 -4.53 -21.16 10.27
C GLY A 161 -3.06 -20.90 10.65
N VAL A 162 -2.84 -20.62 11.93
CA VAL A 162 -1.50 -20.35 12.50
C VAL A 162 -0.98 -21.60 13.16
N ALA A 163 0.32 -21.89 12.97
CA ALA A 163 1.00 -23.06 13.52
C ALA A 163 0.84 -23.15 15.05
N VAL A 164 0.60 -24.36 15.53
CA VAL A 164 0.29 -24.69 16.94
C VAL A 164 1.44 -24.29 17.88
N GLU A 165 2.68 -24.46 17.41
CA GLU A 165 3.93 -24.23 18.13
C GLU A 165 4.13 -22.75 18.48
N MET A 166 3.48 -21.86 17.73
CA MET A 166 3.45 -20.41 17.98
C MET A 166 2.52 -20.03 19.13
N ARG A 167 1.65 -20.94 19.59
CA ARG A 167 0.56 -20.63 20.52
C ARG A 167 0.70 -21.31 21.88
N SER A 168 1.23 -22.54 21.93
CA SER A 168 1.42 -23.24 23.21
C SER A 168 2.59 -24.20 23.19
N LYS A 169 3.37 -24.19 24.28
CA LYS A 169 4.48 -25.14 24.49
C LYS A 169 3.99 -26.54 24.88
N ILE A 170 2.80 -26.64 25.47
CA ILE A 170 2.20 -27.88 25.99
C ILE A 170 1.76 -28.81 24.85
N ILE A 171 1.62 -28.26 23.64
CA ILE A 171 0.82 -28.85 22.56
C ILE A 171 1.68 -29.30 21.36
N LYS A 172 2.99 -29.14 21.46
CA LYS A 172 3.96 -29.39 20.37
C LYS A 172 3.99 -30.85 19.85
N TYR A 173 3.36 -31.79 20.56
CA TYR A 173 3.41 -33.22 20.24
C TYR A 173 2.08 -33.79 19.73
N TRP A 174 1.05 -32.96 19.53
CA TRP A 174 -0.28 -33.46 19.15
C TRP A 174 -0.42 -33.65 17.64
N GLN A 175 -0.94 -34.81 17.24
CA GLN A 175 -1.24 -35.10 15.84
C GLN A 175 -2.61 -34.56 15.42
N PRO A 176 -2.75 -33.97 14.23
CA PRO A 176 -4.03 -33.47 13.74
C PRO A 176 -5.01 -34.62 13.47
N ILE A 177 -6.32 -34.38 13.67
CA ILE A 177 -7.39 -35.35 13.39
C ILE A 177 -8.02 -34.96 12.05
N ARG A 178 -7.57 -35.61 10.97
CA ARG A 178 -7.94 -35.25 9.59
C ARG A 178 -8.79 -36.29 8.86
N ASP A 179 -8.93 -37.49 9.41
CA ASP A 179 -9.47 -38.65 8.69
C ASP A 179 -11.01 -38.75 8.74
N ASP A 180 -11.69 -37.93 9.54
CA ASP A 180 -13.15 -37.90 9.67
C ASP A 180 -13.71 -36.49 9.48
N ASP A 181 -14.21 -36.21 8.27
CA ASP A 181 -14.76 -34.90 7.89
C ASP A 181 -16.04 -34.53 8.68
N ASP A 182 -16.88 -35.50 9.03
CA ASP A 182 -18.13 -35.24 9.76
C ASP A 182 -17.85 -34.93 11.23
N PHE A 183 -16.89 -35.64 11.83
CA PHE A 183 -16.41 -35.33 13.17
C PHE A 183 -15.74 -33.95 13.21
N ARG A 184 -14.82 -33.66 12.28
CA ARG A 184 -14.16 -32.34 12.17
C ARG A 184 -15.19 -31.22 12.02
N ARG A 185 -16.20 -31.42 11.17
CA ARG A 185 -17.29 -30.45 10.97
C ARG A 185 -18.02 -30.14 12.26
N LYS A 186 -18.40 -31.16 13.05
CA LYS A 186 -19.07 -30.97 14.35
C LYS A 186 -18.21 -30.19 15.35
N GLN A 187 -16.92 -30.53 15.45
CA GLN A 187 -16.00 -29.85 16.36
C GLN A 187 -15.79 -28.38 15.96
N LEU A 188 -15.49 -28.13 14.69
CA LEU A 188 -15.32 -26.77 14.16
C LEU A 188 -16.62 -25.94 14.28
N LEU A 189 -17.79 -26.54 14.06
CA LEU A 189 -19.07 -25.84 14.20
C LEU A 189 -19.30 -25.40 15.65
N SER A 190 -19.02 -26.28 16.61
CA SER A 190 -19.06 -25.95 18.05
C SER A 190 -18.14 -24.78 18.39
N ALA A 191 -16.91 -24.79 17.87
CA ALA A 191 -15.97 -23.69 18.05
C ALA A 191 -16.48 -22.37 17.42
N ALA A 192 -17.04 -22.42 16.21
CA ALA A 192 -17.56 -21.24 15.51
C ALA A 192 -18.74 -20.60 16.25
N VAL A 193 -19.64 -21.43 16.81
CA VAL A 193 -20.73 -20.96 17.67
C VAL A 193 -20.19 -20.28 18.93
N THR A 194 -19.15 -20.84 19.54
CA THR A 194 -18.51 -20.29 20.75
C THR A 194 -17.86 -18.94 20.47
N PHE A 195 -17.07 -18.83 19.39
CA PHE A 195 -16.50 -17.56 18.95
C PHE A 195 -17.59 -16.50 18.69
N THR A 196 -18.68 -16.89 18.03
CA THR A 196 -19.78 -15.98 17.72
C THR A 196 -20.47 -15.47 18.99
N ARG A 197 -20.69 -16.34 19.97
CA ARG A 197 -21.24 -15.92 21.28
C ARG A 197 -20.30 -14.95 22.00
N LEU A 198 -18.99 -15.17 21.90
CA LEU A 198 -17.99 -14.26 22.47
C LEU A 198 -17.97 -12.89 21.76
N THR A 199 -18.04 -12.85 20.42
CA THR A 199 -18.06 -11.56 19.70
C THR A 199 -19.37 -10.79 19.90
N GLU A 200 -20.48 -11.49 20.15
CA GLU A 200 -21.81 -10.88 20.40
C GLU A 200 -22.04 -10.49 21.87
N CYS A 201 -21.17 -10.86 22.82
CA CYS A 201 -21.44 -10.63 24.25
C CYS A 201 -21.05 -9.22 24.74
N CYS A 202 -19.90 -8.67 24.32
CA CYS A 202 -19.51 -7.30 24.62
C CYS A 202 -18.45 -6.75 23.64
N VAL A 203 -18.35 -5.41 23.56
CA VAL A 203 -17.43 -4.71 22.65
C VAL A 203 -15.95 -5.02 22.95
N GLN A 204 -15.57 -5.14 24.22
CA GLN A 204 -14.17 -5.42 24.61
C GLN A 204 -13.72 -6.81 24.15
N ILE A 205 -14.57 -7.84 24.29
CA ILE A 205 -14.26 -9.20 23.81
C ILE A 205 -14.26 -9.24 22.28
N LYS A 206 -15.20 -8.53 21.62
CA LYS A 206 -15.18 -8.36 20.17
C LYS A 206 -13.85 -7.77 19.69
N GLN A 207 -13.40 -6.68 20.30
CA GLN A 207 -12.12 -6.04 19.97
C GLN A 207 -10.92 -6.95 20.25
N LEU A 208 -10.95 -7.73 21.34
CA LEU A 208 -9.92 -8.74 21.63
C LEU A 208 -9.83 -9.78 20.51
N ILE A 209 -10.97 -10.34 20.08
CA ILE A 209 -11.03 -11.34 19.01
C ILE A 209 -10.51 -10.75 17.71
N VAL A 210 -10.97 -9.55 17.34
CA VAL A 210 -10.48 -8.85 16.15
C VAL A 210 -8.97 -8.65 16.23
N ALA A 211 -8.44 -8.12 17.34
CA ALA A 211 -7.04 -7.75 17.44
C ALA A 211 -6.06 -8.95 17.52
N LYS A 212 -6.47 -10.08 18.11
CA LYS A 212 -5.55 -11.19 18.40
C LYS A 212 -5.89 -12.54 17.76
N PHE A 213 -7.15 -12.75 17.39
CA PHE A 213 -7.65 -14.09 17.03
C PHE A 213 -8.45 -14.11 15.72
N ILE A 214 -8.49 -12.99 14.98
CA ILE A 214 -9.26 -12.90 13.73
C ILE A 214 -8.79 -13.88 12.67
N ALA A 215 -7.48 -14.13 12.58
CA ALA A 215 -6.92 -15.09 11.63
C ALA A 215 -7.42 -16.52 11.90
N ASP A 216 -7.54 -16.89 13.18
CA ASP A 216 -8.09 -18.19 13.59
C ASP A 216 -9.58 -18.27 13.31
N TYR A 217 -10.31 -17.19 13.57
CA TYR A 217 -11.74 -17.11 13.27
C TYR A 217 -12.02 -17.22 11.77
N ILE A 218 -11.21 -16.58 10.92
CA ILE A 218 -11.30 -16.70 9.46
C ILE A 218 -10.97 -18.14 9.04
N ALA A 219 -9.83 -18.69 9.48
CA ALA A 219 -9.40 -20.04 9.12
C ALA A 219 -10.45 -21.11 9.50
N LEU A 220 -11.03 -21.00 10.70
CA LEU A 220 -12.13 -21.83 11.20
C LEU A 220 -13.34 -21.80 10.27
N ASN A 221 -13.83 -20.61 9.92
CA ASN A 221 -15.03 -20.48 9.11
C ASN A 221 -14.78 -20.86 7.64
N GLU A 222 -13.62 -20.57 7.07
CA GLU A 222 -13.27 -21.02 5.72
C GLU A 222 -13.13 -22.55 5.65
N GLN A 223 -12.59 -23.21 6.69
CA GLN A 223 -12.56 -24.66 6.78
C GLN A 223 -13.98 -25.26 6.86
N LEU A 224 -14.89 -24.65 7.63
CA LEU A 224 -16.30 -25.07 7.67
C LEU A 224 -16.97 -24.98 6.30
N LEU A 225 -16.76 -23.86 5.59
CA LEU A 225 -17.28 -23.70 4.23
C LEU A 225 -16.69 -24.74 3.27
N ARG A 226 -15.40 -25.07 3.42
CA ARG A 226 -14.74 -26.13 2.64
C ARG A 226 -15.33 -27.52 2.89
N LEU A 227 -15.78 -27.79 4.11
CA LEU A 227 -16.46 -29.01 4.55
C LEU A 227 -17.98 -28.98 4.27
N ASN A 228 -18.46 -28.04 3.45
CA ASN A 228 -19.87 -27.83 3.10
C ASN A 228 -20.80 -27.52 4.30
N GLU A 229 -20.25 -26.98 5.39
CA GLU A 229 -21.03 -26.48 6.52
C GLU A 229 -21.31 -24.98 6.35
N THR A 230 -22.58 -24.61 6.25
CA THR A 230 -23.01 -23.24 5.89
C THR A 230 -23.88 -22.56 6.93
N SER A 231 -24.24 -23.23 8.03
CA SER A 231 -25.09 -22.68 9.09
C SER A 231 -24.58 -21.36 9.67
N MET A 232 -23.26 -21.19 9.78
CA MET A 232 -22.63 -19.98 10.32
C MET A 232 -22.26 -18.94 9.25
N LYS A 233 -22.42 -19.26 7.95
CA LYS A 233 -21.92 -18.44 6.83
C LYS A 233 -22.39 -16.99 6.90
N GLN A 234 -23.69 -16.77 7.05
CA GLN A 234 -24.25 -15.41 7.05
C GLN A 234 -23.74 -14.58 8.24
N ARG A 235 -23.60 -15.18 9.42
CA ARG A 235 -23.07 -14.49 10.61
C ARG A 235 -21.59 -14.16 10.45
N TYR A 236 -20.82 -15.12 9.93
CA TYR A 236 -19.41 -14.92 9.62
C TYR A 236 -19.20 -13.79 8.60
N GLU A 237 -19.95 -13.79 7.49
CA GLU A 237 -19.89 -12.75 6.46
C GLU A 237 -20.29 -11.37 7.01
N ALA A 238 -21.37 -11.31 7.80
CA ALA A 238 -21.79 -10.07 8.43
C ALA A 238 -20.72 -9.53 9.40
N PHE A 239 -20.10 -10.41 10.19
CA PHE A 239 -19.06 -10.03 11.13
C PHE A 239 -17.82 -9.46 10.42
N ILE A 240 -17.24 -10.20 9.48
CA ILE A 240 -15.99 -9.75 8.82
C ILE A 240 -16.22 -8.48 7.98
N LEU A 241 -17.38 -8.32 7.34
CA LEU A 241 -17.64 -7.19 6.45
C LEU A 241 -18.06 -5.91 7.20
N ARG A 242 -18.71 -6.03 8.36
CA ARG A 242 -19.29 -4.88 9.07
C ARG A 242 -18.57 -4.51 10.35
N GLU A 243 -17.98 -5.48 11.04
CA GLU A 243 -17.39 -5.27 12.37
C GLU A 243 -15.86 -5.11 12.33
N VAL A 244 -15.21 -5.58 11.27
CA VAL A 244 -13.75 -5.52 11.11
C VAL A 244 -13.38 -4.39 10.16
N ARG A 245 -12.40 -3.56 10.55
CA ARG A 245 -11.85 -2.52 9.66
C ARG A 245 -11.28 -3.18 8.40
N ARG A 246 -11.68 -2.71 7.22
CA ARG A 246 -11.32 -3.30 5.92
C ARG A 246 -9.82 -3.46 5.71
N SER A 247 -9.02 -2.42 5.98
CA SER A 247 -7.56 -2.49 5.86
C SER A 247 -6.94 -3.58 6.76
N TYR A 248 -7.43 -3.72 7.99
CA TYR A 248 -6.98 -4.77 8.88
C TYR A 248 -7.43 -6.16 8.43
N LEU A 249 -8.67 -6.31 7.94
CA LEU A 249 -9.14 -7.57 7.35
C LEU A 249 -8.27 -7.98 6.14
N MET A 250 -8.00 -7.06 5.22
CA MET A 250 -7.14 -7.32 4.06
C MET A 250 -5.74 -7.75 4.49
N HIS A 251 -5.16 -7.10 5.50
CA HIS A 251 -3.87 -7.49 6.07
C HIS A 251 -3.90 -8.93 6.60
N GLN A 252 -4.95 -9.30 7.34
CA GLN A 252 -5.09 -10.64 7.90
C GLN A 252 -5.30 -11.72 6.83
N LEU A 253 -6.09 -11.43 5.79
CA LEU A 253 -6.23 -12.32 4.64
C LEU A 253 -4.90 -12.52 3.91
N PHE A 254 -4.16 -11.44 3.69
CA PHE A 254 -2.82 -11.50 3.10
C PHE A 254 -1.85 -12.31 3.97
N PHE A 255 -1.86 -12.10 5.29
CA PHE A 255 -1.06 -12.85 6.26
C PHE A 255 -1.38 -14.36 6.26
N ILE A 256 -2.65 -14.73 6.16
CA ILE A 256 -3.05 -16.15 6.09
C ILE A 256 -2.52 -16.80 4.80
N MET A 257 -2.68 -16.13 3.66
CA MET A 257 -2.24 -16.64 2.35
C MET A 257 -0.72 -16.60 2.14
N SER A 258 0.00 -15.68 2.80
CA SER A 258 1.42 -15.48 2.57
C SER A 258 2.27 -16.40 3.45
N PRO A 259 3.25 -17.13 2.88
CA PRO A 259 4.28 -17.83 3.64
C PRO A 259 5.35 -16.87 4.20
N LEU A 260 5.38 -15.61 3.75
CA LEU A 260 6.40 -14.61 4.11
C LEU A 260 6.15 -13.91 5.46
N GLY A 261 5.09 -14.30 6.19
CA GLY A 261 4.85 -13.87 7.57
C GLY A 261 5.84 -14.53 8.54
N SER A 262 7.11 -14.10 8.49
CA SER A 262 8.13 -14.08 9.55
C SER A 262 8.33 -15.31 10.46
N THR A 263 7.85 -16.51 10.11
CA THR A 263 8.18 -17.74 10.85
C THR A 263 8.49 -18.86 9.88
N GLN A 264 9.73 -19.35 9.90
CA GLN A 264 10.29 -20.38 9.01
C GLN A 264 9.56 -21.75 9.07
N ASN A 265 8.51 -21.90 9.87
CA ASN A 265 7.80 -23.17 10.12
C ASN A 265 6.35 -23.18 9.63
N LYS A 266 5.89 -22.21 8.84
CA LYS A 266 4.50 -22.20 8.35
C LYS A 266 4.37 -23.09 7.10
N SER A 267 3.60 -24.19 7.21
CA SER A 267 3.22 -24.99 6.03
C SER A 267 2.52 -24.12 4.99
N LYS A 268 2.81 -24.36 3.71
CA LYS A 268 2.21 -23.61 2.61
C LYS A 268 0.67 -23.78 2.65
N PRO A 269 -0.11 -22.69 2.55
CA PRO A 269 -1.56 -22.80 2.57
C PRO A 269 -2.06 -23.60 1.35
N PRO A 270 -3.14 -24.39 1.51
CA PRO A 270 -3.65 -25.23 0.45
C PRO A 270 -4.26 -24.38 -0.67
N PRO A 271 -4.23 -24.83 -1.95
CA PRO A 271 -4.70 -24.05 -3.08
C PRO A 271 -6.15 -23.54 -2.95
N TRP A 272 -7.02 -24.35 -2.34
CA TRP A 272 -8.43 -23.98 -2.13
C TRP A 272 -8.56 -22.76 -1.21
N LEU A 273 -7.72 -22.66 -0.17
CA LEU A 273 -7.76 -21.55 0.78
C LEU A 273 -7.26 -20.27 0.12
N THR A 274 -6.16 -20.36 -0.63
CA THR A 274 -5.62 -19.24 -1.41
C THR A 274 -6.65 -18.71 -2.42
N LEU A 275 -7.39 -19.61 -3.09
CA LEU A 275 -8.47 -19.22 -4.00
C LEU A 275 -9.65 -18.55 -3.26
N ALA A 276 -10.08 -19.11 -2.13
CA ALA A 276 -11.19 -18.56 -1.34
C ALA A 276 -10.86 -17.17 -0.79
N LEU A 277 -9.70 -17.00 -0.16
CA LEU A 277 -9.26 -15.72 0.40
C LEU A 277 -8.88 -14.71 -0.69
N GLY A 278 -8.25 -15.16 -1.78
CA GLY A 278 -7.93 -14.33 -2.94
C GLY A 278 -9.18 -13.77 -3.62
N ARG A 279 -10.26 -14.57 -3.70
CA ARG A 279 -11.56 -14.08 -4.15
C ARG A 279 -12.11 -12.98 -3.23
N ARG A 280 -12.08 -13.19 -1.91
CA ARG A 280 -12.56 -12.18 -0.94
C ARG A 280 -11.77 -10.87 -1.05
N LEU A 281 -10.44 -10.96 -1.15
CA LEU A 281 -9.58 -9.79 -1.35
C LEU A 281 -9.94 -9.06 -2.65
N SER A 282 -10.11 -9.80 -3.74
CA SER A 282 -10.50 -9.23 -5.03
C SER A 282 -11.86 -8.53 -4.97
N GLU A 283 -12.85 -9.13 -4.29
CA GLU A 283 -14.16 -8.51 -4.06
C GLU A 283 -14.02 -7.18 -3.31
N MET A 284 -13.22 -7.13 -2.24
CA MET A 284 -12.99 -5.90 -1.47
C MET A 284 -12.15 -4.85 -2.21
N ILE A 285 -11.24 -5.25 -3.10
CA ILE A 285 -10.43 -4.33 -3.92
C ILE A 285 -11.28 -3.61 -4.97
N ILE A 286 -12.30 -4.29 -5.51
CA ILE A 286 -13.21 -3.70 -6.51
C ILE A 286 -14.15 -2.67 -5.88
N GLU A 287 -14.45 -2.79 -4.59
CA GLU A 287 -15.27 -1.81 -3.88
C GLU A 287 -14.58 -0.44 -3.78
N ALA A 288 -15.37 0.59 -3.45
CA ALA A 288 -14.84 1.92 -3.19
C ALA A 288 -13.77 1.88 -2.08
N ASP A 289 -12.69 2.63 -2.29
CA ASP A 289 -11.50 2.68 -1.43
C ASP A 289 -10.79 1.33 -1.23
N GLY A 290 -11.03 0.33 -2.08
CA GLY A 290 -10.40 -0.99 -2.02
C GLY A 290 -8.87 -0.93 -2.09
N ILE A 291 -8.31 -0.20 -3.06
CA ILE A 291 -6.86 -0.01 -3.20
C ILE A 291 -6.28 0.80 -2.04
N ALA A 292 -7.02 1.80 -1.52
CA ALA A 292 -6.60 2.57 -0.35
C ALA A 292 -6.51 1.69 0.90
N ASN A 293 -7.52 0.83 1.12
CA ASN A 293 -7.52 -0.13 2.22
C ASN A 293 -6.38 -1.15 2.10
N LEU A 294 -6.11 -1.63 0.88
CA LEU A 294 -5.00 -2.55 0.60
C LEU A 294 -3.65 -1.86 0.83
N ALA A 295 -3.50 -0.63 0.37
CA ALA A 295 -2.31 0.19 0.61
C ALA A 295 -2.04 0.32 2.12
N THR A 296 -3.05 0.75 2.90
CA THR A 296 -2.95 0.84 4.36
C THR A 296 -2.61 -0.52 5.00
N ALA A 297 -3.15 -1.62 4.48
CA ALA A 297 -2.88 -2.97 4.97
C ALA A 297 -1.41 -3.39 4.79
N LEU A 298 -0.78 -2.95 3.69
CA LEU A 298 0.56 -3.34 3.28
C LEU A 298 1.65 -2.33 3.70
N THR A 299 1.27 -1.14 4.18
CA THR A 299 2.20 -0.10 4.68
C THR A 299 2.17 0.05 6.20
N GLN A 300 1.70 -0.95 6.94
CA GLN A 300 1.77 -0.93 8.41
C GLN A 300 3.22 -0.85 8.90
N GLU A 301 3.44 -0.27 10.08
CA GLU A 301 4.79 -0.05 10.64
C GLU A 301 5.62 -1.35 10.68
N GLY A 302 6.89 -1.26 10.26
CA GLY A 302 7.83 -2.39 10.22
C GLY A 302 7.75 -3.25 8.95
N VAL A 303 6.82 -2.97 8.02
CA VAL A 303 6.65 -3.72 6.78
C VAL A 303 7.31 -3.00 5.59
N THR A 304 8.27 -3.66 4.93
CA THR A 304 9.06 -3.09 3.81
C THR A 304 8.72 -3.72 2.45
N TYR A 305 7.49 -4.21 2.26
CA TYR A 305 7.11 -4.92 1.03
C TYR A 305 7.38 -4.12 -0.26
N PHE A 306 7.17 -2.80 -0.24
CA PHE A 306 7.32 -1.94 -1.42
C PHE A 306 8.78 -1.59 -1.75
N GLU A 307 9.74 -1.94 -0.89
CA GLU A 307 11.18 -1.87 -1.22
C GLU A 307 11.61 -3.07 -2.07
N ASN A 308 10.86 -4.18 -2.03
CA ASN A 308 11.13 -5.36 -2.84
C ASN A 308 10.44 -5.25 -4.21
N TRP A 309 11.22 -4.96 -5.25
CA TRP A 309 10.69 -4.83 -6.61
C TRP A 309 9.99 -6.09 -7.14
N ALA A 310 10.43 -7.29 -6.75
CA ALA A 310 9.77 -8.53 -7.15
C ALA A 310 8.37 -8.65 -6.55
N PHE A 311 8.20 -8.20 -5.30
CA PHE A 311 6.88 -8.10 -4.68
C PHE A 311 6.00 -7.07 -5.40
N VAL A 312 6.52 -5.87 -5.62
CA VAL A 312 5.82 -4.77 -6.31
C VAL A 312 5.30 -5.23 -7.68
N ARG A 313 6.17 -5.87 -8.47
CA ARG A 313 5.83 -6.38 -9.80
C ARG A 313 4.78 -7.49 -9.73
N SER A 314 4.89 -8.41 -8.78
CA SER A 314 3.91 -9.48 -8.58
C SER A 314 2.53 -8.92 -8.20
N LEU A 315 2.48 -7.96 -7.29
CA LEU A 315 1.23 -7.33 -6.86
C LEU A 315 0.58 -6.53 -8.02
N ALA A 316 1.38 -5.81 -8.80
CA ALA A 316 0.92 -5.13 -10.01
C ALA A 316 0.34 -6.11 -11.04
N ASP A 317 1.01 -7.26 -11.27
CA ASP A 317 0.53 -8.28 -12.21
C ASP A 317 -0.83 -8.85 -11.75
N VAL A 318 -0.96 -9.17 -10.47
CA VAL A 318 -2.22 -9.68 -9.91
C VAL A 318 -3.36 -8.68 -10.09
N ILE A 319 -3.13 -7.39 -9.83
CA ILE A 319 -4.16 -6.34 -9.93
C ILE A 319 -4.44 -5.95 -11.38
N SER A 320 -3.49 -6.15 -12.28
CA SER A 320 -3.71 -5.94 -13.70
C SER A 320 -4.61 -7.00 -14.33
N ARG A 321 -4.86 -8.12 -13.66
CA ARG A 321 -5.70 -9.22 -14.18
C ARG A 321 -7.12 -9.13 -13.62
N ARG A 322 -8.11 -9.29 -14.50
CA ARG A 322 -9.52 -9.33 -14.08
C ARG A 322 -9.79 -10.59 -13.25
N PRO A 323 -10.48 -10.48 -12.10
CA PRO A 323 -10.85 -11.66 -11.32
C PRO A 323 -11.77 -12.62 -12.10
N ASN A 324 -11.46 -13.91 -12.06
CA ASN A 324 -12.17 -14.94 -12.82
C ASN A 324 -13.64 -15.13 -12.42
N PHE A 325 -14.03 -14.72 -11.20
CA PHE A 325 -15.41 -14.84 -10.75
C PHE A 325 -16.35 -13.78 -11.36
N LEU A 326 -15.80 -12.71 -11.96
CA LEU A 326 -16.57 -11.73 -12.70
C LEU A 326 -16.97 -12.34 -14.04
N LYS A 327 -18.24 -12.74 -14.19
CA LYS A 327 -18.75 -13.39 -15.39
C LYS A 327 -19.00 -12.37 -16.52
N GLU A 328 -19.14 -12.88 -17.75
CA GLU A 328 -19.63 -12.06 -18.86
C GLU A 328 -21.02 -11.49 -18.54
N GLY A 329 -21.25 -10.21 -18.87
CA GLY A 329 -22.45 -9.47 -18.49
C GLY A 329 -22.39 -8.76 -17.13
N ASP A 330 -21.39 -9.01 -16.28
CA ASP A 330 -21.20 -8.25 -15.05
C ASP A 330 -20.61 -6.86 -15.36
N SER A 331 -21.31 -5.80 -15.00
CA SER A 331 -20.86 -4.41 -15.23
C SER A 331 -19.54 -4.09 -14.52
N ARG A 332 -19.24 -4.78 -13.42
CA ARG A 332 -17.95 -4.64 -12.70
C ARG A 332 -16.80 -5.21 -13.53
N ARG A 333 -17.05 -6.23 -14.36
CA ARG A 333 -16.03 -6.82 -15.26
C ARG A 333 -15.57 -5.80 -16.29
N THR A 334 -16.50 -5.10 -16.92
CA THR A 334 -16.21 -4.11 -17.96
C THR A 334 -15.53 -2.87 -17.39
N LEU A 335 -15.87 -2.47 -16.16
CA LEU A 335 -15.34 -1.28 -15.51
C LEU A 335 -14.11 -1.55 -14.63
N TYR A 336 -13.64 -2.80 -14.54
CA TYR A 336 -12.60 -3.22 -13.58
C TYR A 336 -11.36 -2.31 -13.62
N HIS A 337 -10.67 -2.23 -14.78
CA HIS A 337 -9.43 -1.45 -14.87
C HIS A 337 -9.66 0.06 -14.68
N ALA A 338 -10.77 0.59 -15.20
CA ALA A 338 -11.12 1.99 -15.01
C ALA A 338 -11.30 2.31 -13.52
N ASN A 339 -11.94 1.42 -12.77
CA ASN A 339 -12.11 1.56 -11.33
C ASN A 339 -10.77 1.47 -10.58
N ILE A 340 -9.92 0.50 -10.92
CA ILE A 340 -8.59 0.35 -10.30
C ILE A 340 -7.73 1.61 -10.53
N LEU A 341 -7.66 2.11 -11.76
CA LEU A 341 -6.89 3.32 -12.09
C LEU A 341 -7.41 4.55 -11.33
N LYS A 342 -8.74 4.75 -11.27
CA LYS A 342 -9.35 5.85 -10.51
C LYS A 342 -9.01 5.76 -9.01
N GLN A 343 -9.08 4.57 -8.43
CA GLN A 343 -8.71 4.38 -7.03
C GLN A 343 -7.22 4.65 -6.80
N PHE A 344 -6.33 4.22 -7.68
CA PHE A 344 -4.90 4.53 -7.57
C PHE A 344 -4.61 6.03 -7.63
N ILE A 345 -5.24 6.75 -8.55
CA ILE A 345 -5.13 8.22 -8.63
C ILE A 345 -5.57 8.85 -7.30
N ALA A 346 -6.72 8.43 -6.75
CA ALA A 346 -7.18 8.91 -5.45
C ALA A 346 -6.18 8.60 -4.32
N VAL A 347 -5.59 7.39 -4.30
CA VAL A 347 -4.57 7.01 -3.32
C VAL A 347 -3.33 7.89 -3.44
N MET A 348 -2.86 8.20 -4.65
CA MET A 348 -1.72 9.11 -4.85
C MET A 348 -2.03 10.55 -4.42
N GLN A 349 -3.29 10.97 -4.46
CA GLN A 349 -3.72 12.30 -4.03
C GLN A 349 -3.85 12.45 -2.52
N THR A 350 -4.28 11.39 -1.80
CA THR A 350 -4.73 11.54 -0.41
C THR A 350 -4.05 10.60 0.60
N HIS A 351 -3.37 9.54 0.17
CA HIS A 351 -2.84 8.54 1.11
C HIS A 351 -1.48 8.98 1.69
N PRO A 352 -1.29 8.93 3.03
CA PRO A 352 -0.05 9.40 3.67
C PRO A 352 1.20 8.62 3.23
N ALA A 353 1.04 7.37 2.78
CA ALA A 353 2.12 6.54 2.26
C ALA A 353 2.29 6.62 0.73
N ALA A 354 1.67 7.57 0.03
CA ALA A 354 1.78 7.71 -1.43
C ALA A 354 3.24 7.65 -1.96
N PRO A 355 4.24 8.30 -1.34
CA PRO A 355 5.64 8.19 -1.78
C PRO A 355 6.17 6.75 -1.81
N LYS A 356 5.81 5.93 -0.81
CA LYS A 356 6.24 4.52 -0.73
C LYS A 356 5.50 3.63 -1.73
N LEU A 357 4.30 4.05 -2.13
CA LEU A 357 3.42 3.30 -3.02
C LEU A 357 3.65 3.63 -4.50
N ALA A 358 4.35 4.73 -4.80
CA ALA A 358 4.64 5.20 -6.16
C ALA A 358 5.18 4.10 -7.10
N PRO A 359 6.14 3.24 -6.69
CA PRO A 359 6.62 2.15 -7.57
C PRO A 359 5.53 1.15 -7.94
N TRP A 360 4.63 0.83 -7.01
CA TRP A 360 3.50 -0.07 -7.25
C TRP A 360 2.41 0.57 -8.11
N PHE A 361 2.15 1.86 -7.90
CA PHE A 361 1.26 2.62 -8.76
C PHE A 361 1.77 2.63 -10.21
N ALA A 362 3.02 3.03 -10.44
CA ALA A 362 3.62 3.08 -11.77
C ALA A 362 3.62 1.70 -12.45
N ALA A 363 4.10 0.66 -11.75
CA ALA A 363 4.10 -0.71 -12.28
C ALA A 363 2.68 -1.19 -12.66
N SER A 364 1.66 -0.83 -11.87
CA SER A 364 0.27 -1.19 -12.16
C SER A 364 -0.27 -0.46 -13.39
N VAL A 365 0.05 0.83 -13.57
CA VAL A 365 -0.33 1.60 -14.77
C VAL A 365 0.28 0.97 -16.02
N GLU A 366 1.58 0.65 -16.02
CA GLU A 366 2.26 0.02 -17.16
C GLU A 366 1.67 -1.35 -17.52
N MET A 367 1.43 -2.19 -16.52
CA MET A 367 0.86 -3.52 -16.76
C MET A 367 -0.57 -3.43 -17.29
N ILE A 368 -1.40 -2.52 -16.77
CA ILE A 368 -2.75 -2.31 -17.30
C ILE A 368 -2.68 -1.75 -18.73
N ALA A 369 -1.72 -0.88 -19.05
CA ALA A 369 -1.53 -0.32 -20.38
C ALA A 369 -1.22 -1.42 -21.41
N ALA A 370 -0.44 -2.43 -21.04
CA ALA A 370 -0.13 -3.57 -21.90
C ALA A 370 -1.37 -4.40 -22.28
N PHE A 371 -2.39 -4.47 -21.41
CA PHE A 371 -3.63 -5.23 -21.69
C PHE A 371 -4.76 -4.38 -22.26
N VAL A 372 -4.87 -3.12 -21.82
CA VAL A 372 -6.04 -2.27 -22.09
C VAL A 372 -5.61 -0.80 -22.31
N PRO A 373 -4.80 -0.52 -23.35
CA PRO A 373 -4.16 0.79 -23.54
C PRO A 373 -5.17 1.94 -23.64
N ARG A 374 -6.31 1.71 -24.31
CA ARG A 374 -7.39 2.71 -24.40
C ARG A 374 -7.96 3.11 -23.05
N THR A 375 -8.07 2.18 -22.10
CA THR A 375 -8.57 2.48 -20.76
C THR A 375 -7.58 3.34 -19.98
N VAL A 376 -6.28 3.07 -20.12
CA VAL A 376 -5.22 3.89 -19.50
C VAL A 376 -5.19 5.28 -20.12
N ALA A 377 -5.27 5.40 -21.45
CA ALA A 377 -5.33 6.69 -22.12
C ALA A 377 -6.46 7.59 -21.58
N ILE A 378 -7.64 7.01 -21.33
CA ILE A 378 -8.81 7.77 -20.83
C ILE A 378 -8.78 7.97 -19.30
N CYS A 379 -8.55 6.91 -18.54
CA CYS A 379 -8.72 6.95 -17.07
C CYS A 379 -7.46 7.45 -16.34
N PHE A 380 -6.31 7.44 -16.99
CA PHE A 380 -5.06 7.92 -16.43
C PHE A 380 -4.55 9.12 -17.22
N THR A 381 -4.22 8.97 -18.50
CA THR A 381 -3.58 10.05 -19.28
C THR A 381 -4.49 11.27 -19.45
N ASP A 382 -5.74 11.12 -19.91
CA ASP A 382 -6.69 12.24 -20.04
C ASP A 382 -6.99 12.86 -18.68
N SER A 383 -7.17 12.04 -17.65
CA SER A 383 -7.52 12.52 -16.31
C SER A 383 -6.42 13.41 -15.71
N LEU A 384 -5.15 13.13 -16.02
CA LEU A 384 -4.02 13.92 -15.55
C LEU A 384 -3.64 15.07 -16.49
N LEU A 385 -3.65 14.87 -17.81
CA LEU A 385 -3.13 15.86 -18.75
C LEU A 385 -4.18 16.87 -19.23
N HIS A 386 -5.46 16.52 -19.24
CA HIS A 386 -6.51 17.42 -19.74
C HIS A 386 -6.58 18.77 -19.03
N PRO A 387 -6.42 18.89 -17.68
CA PRO A 387 -6.36 20.18 -17.01
C PRO A 387 -5.26 21.11 -17.57
N TRP A 388 -4.10 20.53 -17.89
CA TRP A 388 -2.97 21.27 -18.47
C TRP A 388 -3.22 21.65 -19.93
N GLU A 389 -3.84 20.77 -20.70
CA GLU A 389 -4.24 21.06 -22.07
C GLU A 389 -5.24 22.22 -22.11
N VAL A 390 -6.25 22.22 -21.23
CA VAL A 390 -7.20 23.33 -21.12
C VAL A 390 -6.48 24.64 -20.77
N LEU A 391 -5.53 24.61 -19.83
CA LEU A 391 -4.71 25.77 -19.47
C LEU A 391 -3.92 26.30 -20.68
N CYS A 392 -3.29 25.40 -21.47
CA CYS A 392 -2.59 25.77 -22.71
C CYS A 392 -3.51 26.43 -23.75
N HIS A 393 -4.75 25.97 -23.90
CA HIS A 393 -5.70 26.51 -24.89
C HIS A 393 -6.31 27.85 -24.46
N GLN A 394 -6.55 28.05 -23.16
CA GLN A 394 -7.18 29.26 -22.63
C GLN A 394 -6.18 30.43 -22.53
N ASN A 395 -4.93 30.16 -22.19
CA ASN A 395 -3.89 31.17 -22.08
C ASN A 395 -3.19 31.44 -23.42
N LYS A 396 -3.85 32.20 -24.31
CA LYS A 396 -3.15 32.87 -25.44
C LYS A 396 -2.04 33.84 -24.97
N LYS A 397 -2.05 34.19 -23.68
CA LYS A 397 -0.97 34.87 -22.96
C LYS A 397 -0.55 33.95 -21.80
N LEU A 398 0.60 33.29 -21.91
CA LEU A 398 1.15 32.30 -20.96
C LEU A 398 1.52 32.91 -19.57
N MET A 399 0.55 33.52 -18.87
CA MET A 399 0.71 33.98 -17.48
C MET A 399 -0.18 33.14 -16.55
N PRO A 400 0.21 31.87 -16.26
CA PRO A 400 -0.61 30.92 -15.49
C PRO A 400 -0.91 31.37 -14.04
N TRP A 401 -0.13 32.32 -13.51
CA TRP A 401 -0.15 32.74 -12.11
C TRP A 401 -1.33 33.63 -11.71
N ASN A 402 -1.97 34.33 -12.65
CA ASN A 402 -2.92 35.39 -12.30
C ASN A 402 -4.39 34.91 -12.28
N GLU A 403 -4.81 34.00 -13.18
CA GLU A 403 -6.24 33.64 -13.31
C GLU A 403 -6.52 32.17 -13.75
N GLY A 404 -5.50 31.29 -13.80
CA GLY A 404 -5.65 29.94 -14.39
C GLY A 404 -5.30 28.74 -13.48
N TRP A 405 -4.71 28.97 -12.32
CA TRP A 405 -4.31 27.88 -11.42
C TRP A 405 -5.50 27.29 -10.67
N THR A 406 -5.59 25.97 -10.59
CA THR A 406 -6.70 25.26 -9.95
C THR A 406 -6.19 24.09 -9.14
N ARG A 407 -6.92 23.69 -8.10
CA ARG A 407 -6.63 22.47 -7.32
C ARG A 407 -6.47 21.21 -8.20
N ARG A 408 -7.15 21.16 -9.35
CA ARG A 408 -7.03 20.04 -10.30
C ARG A 408 -5.63 19.97 -10.95
N LEU A 409 -4.96 21.11 -11.13
CA LEU A 409 -3.58 21.16 -11.61
C LEU A 409 -2.62 20.67 -10.53
N ASP A 410 -2.83 21.08 -9.26
CA ASP A 410 -2.05 20.57 -8.12
C ASP A 410 -2.18 19.04 -7.98
N ASP A 411 -3.42 18.56 -7.94
CA ASP A 411 -3.74 17.14 -7.82
C ASP A 411 -3.16 16.35 -9.01
N SER A 412 -3.18 16.92 -10.22
CA SER A 412 -2.57 16.30 -11.41
C SER A 412 -1.05 16.24 -11.31
N LEU A 413 -0.39 17.37 -10.96
CA LEU A 413 1.05 17.44 -10.81
C LEU A 413 1.54 16.42 -9.79
N ASN A 414 0.91 16.36 -8.62
CA ASN A 414 1.26 15.43 -7.55
C ASN A 414 1.21 13.97 -8.02
N VAL A 415 0.15 13.57 -8.73
CA VAL A 415 0.02 12.20 -9.24
C VAL A 415 1.04 11.90 -10.35
N LEU A 416 1.29 12.86 -11.25
CA LEU A 416 2.32 12.74 -12.28
C LEU A 416 3.71 12.56 -11.68
N LEU A 417 4.03 13.28 -10.60
CA LEU A 417 5.31 13.16 -9.90
C LEU A 417 5.48 11.78 -9.28
N TYR A 418 4.46 11.25 -8.61
CA TYR A 418 4.51 9.89 -8.08
C TYR A 418 4.65 8.85 -9.20
N TYR A 419 3.96 9.05 -10.32
CA TYR A 419 4.10 8.18 -11.48
C TYR A 419 5.52 8.22 -12.07
N VAL A 420 6.08 9.41 -12.28
CA VAL A 420 7.44 9.63 -12.78
C VAL A 420 8.49 9.01 -11.85
N ARG A 421 8.37 9.24 -10.54
CA ARG A 421 9.31 8.71 -9.53
C ARG A 421 9.21 7.18 -9.38
N GLY A 422 8.03 6.62 -9.62
CA GLY A 422 7.79 5.17 -9.56
C GLY A 422 8.16 4.42 -10.84
N THR A 423 8.19 5.10 -11.99
CA THR A 423 8.48 4.51 -13.28
C THR A 423 9.99 4.30 -13.46
N SER A 424 10.38 3.11 -13.94
CA SER A 424 11.78 2.81 -14.27
C SER A 424 12.32 3.84 -15.28
N PRO A 425 13.55 4.35 -15.13
CA PRO A 425 14.18 5.23 -16.12
C PRO A 425 14.30 4.60 -17.51
N ALA A 426 14.39 3.26 -17.59
CA ALA A 426 14.51 2.53 -18.84
C ALA A 426 13.17 2.32 -19.59
N SER A 427 12.03 2.67 -18.99
CA SER A 427 10.70 2.48 -19.59
C SER A 427 10.16 3.81 -20.10
N SER A 428 9.54 3.83 -21.28
CA SER A 428 8.87 5.04 -21.76
C SER A 428 7.56 5.29 -20.99
N MET A 429 7.30 6.56 -20.67
CA MET A 429 6.12 6.96 -19.90
C MET A 429 4.82 6.93 -20.73
N GLN A 430 3.73 6.50 -20.10
CA GLN A 430 2.39 6.53 -20.69
C GLN A 430 1.96 7.97 -20.99
N GLY A 431 1.66 8.24 -22.26
CA GLY A 431 1.25 9.56 -22.72
C GLY A 431 2.40 10.54 -22.95
N ILE A 432 3.64 10.06 -23.06
CA ILE A 432 4.83 10.92 -23.31
C ILE A 432 4.63 11.88 -24.49
N GLU A 433 4.04 11.44 -25.60
CA GLU A 433 3.77 12.30 -26.77
C GLU A 433 2.90 13.52 -26.45
N ARG A 434 1.95 13.37 -25.51
CA ARG A 434 1.12 14.49 -25.05
C ARG A 434 1.84 15.34 -24.03
N MET A 435 2.61 14.72 -23.14
CA MET A 435 3.45 15.45 -22.19
C MET A 435 4.45 16.34 -22.92
N ILE A 436 5.06 15.87 -24.01
CA ILE A 436 5.97 16.65 -24.87
C ILE A 436 5.29 17.92 -25.42
N LYS A 437 4.01 17.85 -25.78
CA LYS A 437 3.23 19.03 -26.22
C LYS A 437 2.99 20.02 -25.09
N LEU A 438 2.98 19.57 -23.84
CA LEU A 438 2.84 20.40 -22.63
C LEU A 438 4.18 20.88 -22.07
N PHE A 439 5.31 20.30 -22.52
CA PHE A 439 6.66 20.66 -22.09
C PHE A 439 6.95 22.17 -22.15
N PRO A 440 6.61 22.94 -23.20
CA PRO A 440 6.87 24.38 -23.23
C PRO A 440 6.18 25.14 -22.08
N LEU A 441 4.98 24.71 -21.68
CA LEU A 441 4.24 25.31 -20.57
C LEU A 441 4.97 25.04 -19.25
N TRP A 442 5.31 23.79 -18.97
CA TRP A 442 6.02 23.41 -17.74
C TRP A 442 7.41 24.01 -17.65
N LEU A 443 8.14 24.10 -18.77
CA LEU A 443 9.44 24.77 -18.86
C LEU A 443 9.31 26.27 -18.55
N SER A 444 8.27 26.93 -19.06
CA SER A 444 8.03 28.36 -18.80
C SER A 444 7.65 28.60 -17.32
N LEU A 445 6.86 27.69 -16.73
CA LEU A 445 6.53 27.70 -15.29
C LEU A 445 7.78 27.54 -14.43
N TYR A 446 8.64 26.58 -14.78
CA TYR A 446 9.88 26.28 -14.07
C TYR A 446 10.83 27.49 -14.07
N GLY A 447 11.05 28.12 -15.23
CA GLY A 447 11.87 29.32 -15.34
C GLY A 447 11.30 30.52 -14.57
N SER A 448 9.99 30.74 -14.69
CA SER A 448 9.31 31.82 -13.98
C SER A 448 9.37 31.65 -12.45
N ALA A 449 9.31 30.40 -11.95
CA ALA A 449 9.42 30.11 -10.53
C ALA A 449 10.83 30.45 -10.00
N PHE A 450 11.89 30.13 -10.76
CA PHE A 450 13.25 30.52 -10.41
C PHE A 450 13.44 32.04 -10.35
N SER A 451 13.00 32.76 -11.38
CA SER A 451 13.13 34.22 -11.39
C SER A 451 12.35 34.88 -10.25
N SER A 452 11.21 34.31 -9.85
CA SER A 452 10.41 34.82 -8.73
C SER A 452 11.03 34.51 -7.37
N MET A 453 11.84 33.45 -7.26
CA MET A 453 12.43 33.01 -5.99
C MET A 453 13.38 34.05 -5.38
N GLU A 454 14.04 34.85 -6.24
CA GLU A 454 14.92 35.95 -5.82
C GLU A 454 14.14 37.16 -5.27
N GLU A 455 12.86 37.28 -5.61
CA GLU A 455 11.98 38.40 -5.24
C GLU A 455 11.14 38.11 -3.98
N ILE A 456 11.08 36.85 -3.51
CA ILE A 456 10.27 36.44 -2.36
C ILE A 456 11.04 36.68 -1.05
N ALA A 457 10.58 37.66 -0.26
CA ALA A 457 11.14 37.94 1.06
C ALA A 457 10.61 37.03 2.19
N ASP A 458 9.49 36.33 1.98
CA ASP A 458 8.86 35.45 2.97
C ASP A 458 9.41 34.03 2.90
N VAL A 459 10.02 33.56 3.99
CA VAL A 459 10.71 32.26 4.08
C VAL A 459 9.76 31.09 3.82
N GLU A 460 8.52 31.15 4.28
CA GLU A 460 7.56 30.05 4.10
C GLU A 460 7.15 29.91 2.61
N ARG A 461 6.86 31.05 1.96
CA ARG A 461 6.60 31.10 0.52
C ARG A 461 7.81 30.72 -0.30
N GLN A 462 9.01 31.11 0.13
CA GLN A 462 10.25 30.72 -0.54
C GLN A 462 10.43 29.20 -0.51
N ASN A 463 10.21 28.56 0.65
CA ASN A 463 10.27 27.10 0.78
C ASN A 463 9.25 26.38 -0.10
N MET A 464 8.01 26.88 -0.17
CA MET A 464 7.00 26.32 -1.08
C MET A 464 7.40 26.47 -2.56
N CYS A 465 7.98 27.62 -2.93
CA CYS A 465 8.47 27.87 -4.28
C CYS A 465 9.62 26.92 -4.64
N VAL A 466 10.54 26.66 -3.70
CA VAL A 466 11.62 25.68 -3.87
C VAL A 466 11.05 24.29 -4.10
N ALA A 467 10.13 23.82 -3.26
CA ALA A 467 9.52 22.50 -3.41
C ALA A 467 8.81 22.34 -4.77
N PHE A 468 8.04 23.36 -5.19
CA PHE A 468 7.39 23.37 -6.50
C PHE A 468 8.40 23.34 -7.66
N THR A 469 9.51 24.06 -7.52
CA THR A 469 10.58 24.10 -8.51
C THR A 469 11.28 22.75 -8.63
N ASP A 470 11.57 22.09 -7.51
CA ASP A 470 12.15 20.74 -7.47
C ASP A 470 11.23 19.69 -8.10
N ASP A 471 9.94 19.81 -7.85
CA ASP A 471 8.91 18.95 -8.43
C ASP A 471 8.84 19.11 -9.96
N LEU A 472 8.75 20.34 -10.47
CA LEU A 472 8.81 20.58 -11.92
C LEU A 472 10.12 20.12 -12.55
N CYS A 473 11.25 20.35 -11.87
CA CYS A 473 12.56 19.86 -12.31
C CYS A 473 12.55 18.33 -12.48
N CYS A 474 12.00 17.61 -11.51
CA CYS A 474 11.89 16.15 -11.53
C CYS A 474 11.08 15.65 -12.74
N LEU A 475 9.91 16.27 -12.99
CA LEU A 475 9.05 15.94 -14.13
C LEU A 475 9.76 16.18 -15.47
N ILE A 476 10.28 17.39 -15.67
CA ILE A 476 10.90 17.83 -16.94
C ILE A 476 12.19 17.03 -17.20
N THR A 477 13.00 16.79 -16.16
CA THR A 477 14.21 15.93 -16.26
C THR A 477 13.85 14.53 -16.69
N ARG A 478 12.79 13.94 -16.11
CA ARG A 478 12.36 12.59 -16.50
C ARG A 478 11.90 12.52 -17.95
N MET A 479 11.23 13.56 -18.45
CA MET A 479 10.81 13.64 -19.84
C MET A 479 12.00 13.70 -20.81
N VAL A 480 13.02 14.51 -20.52
CA VAL A 480 14.24 14.58 -21.35
C VAL A 480 15.02 13.27 -21.33
N LYS A 481 15.01 12.56 -20.20
CA LYS A 481 15.62 11.23 -20.05
C LYS A 481 14.75 10.09 -20.60
N ASP A 482 13.56 10.36 -21.13
CA ASP A 482 12.66 9.29 -21.57
C ASP A 482 13.22 8.56 -22.80
N PRO A 483 13.08 7.22 -22.88
CA PRO A 483 13.46 6.44 -24.06
C PRO A 483 12.77 6.87 -25.37
N PHE A 484 11.73 7.70 -25.31
CA PHE A 484 11.18 8.38 -26.49
C PHE A 484 12.25 9.13 -27.30
N PHE A 485 13.28 9.69 -26.64
CA PHE A 485 14.43 10.27 -27.32
C PHE A 485 15.53 9.22 -27.46
N GLU A 486 15.82 8.83 -28.70
CA GLU A 486 16.76 7.76 -29.02
C GLU A 486 18.23 8.21 -28.88
N SER A 487 18.49 9.52 -28.97
CA SER A 487 19.84 10.09 -28.87
C SER A 487 19.88 11.45 -28.17
N ASP A 488 21.06 11.81 -27.66
CA ASP A 488 21.28 13.14 -27.07
C ASP A 488 21.19 14.28 -28.11
N ALA A 489 21.43 13.98 -29.39
CA ALA A 489 21.19 14.94 -30.47
C ALA A 489 19.69 15.25 -30.65
N GLN A 490 18.82 14.23 -30.57
CA GLN A 490 17.37 14.45 -30.59
C GLN A 490 16.90 15.28 -29.38
N LYS A 491 17.45 15.01 -28.19
CA LYS A 491 17.16 15.79 -26.97
C LYS A 491 17.60 17.25 -27.13
N ALA A 492 18.80 17.48 -27.67
CA ALA A 492 19.32 18.82 -27.92
C ALA A 492 18.44 19.60 -28.89
N LYS A 493 18.12 19.02 -30.06
CA LYS A 493 17.20 19.61 -31.04
C LYS A 493 15.83 19.91 -30.43
N PHE A 494 15.30 18.99 -29.63
CA PHE A 494 14.04 19.20 -28.93
C PHE A 494 14.10 20.38 -27.95
N LEU A 495 15.14 20.48 -27.12
CA LEU A 495 15.30 21.57 -26.16
C LEU A 495 15.46 22.94 -26.85
N VAL A 496 16.26 23.01 -27.90
CA VAL A 496 16.45 24.25 -28.69
C VAL A 496 15.16 24.66 -29.41
N ALA A 497 14.37 23.70 -29.90
CA ALA A 497 13.05 23.98 -30.48
C ALA A 497 12.07 24.63 -29.48
N GLN A 498 12.28 24.49 -28.16
CA GLN A 498 11.46 25.18 -27.16
C GLN A 498 11.77 26.68 -27.04
N LEU A 499 12.97 27.09 -27.46
CA LEU A 499 13.41 28.49 -27.51
C LEU A 499 12.93 29.18 -28.79
N ALA A 500 12.87 28.44 -29.90
CA ALA A 500 12.41 28.92 -31.19
C ALA A 500 10.88 29.06 -31.24
N ALA A 501 10.34 30.13 -30.65
CA ALA A 501 8.97 30.55 -30.96
C ALA A 501 8.92 31.14 -32.37
N LYS A 502 7.79 30.99 -33.09
CA LYS A 502 7.59 31.54 -34.45
C LYS A 502 7.91 33.04 -34.60
N ASP A 503 7.91 33.79 -33.48
CA ASP A 503 8.04 35.24 -33.44
C ASP A 503 9.29 35.73 -32.67
N VAL A 504 10.20 34.83 -32.26
CA VAL A 504 11.41 35.22 -31.51
C VAL A 504 12.64 34.64 -32.20
N HIS A 505 13.42 35.52 -32.83
CA HIS A 505 14.71 35.13 -33.37
C HIS A 505 15.75 35.09 -32.24
N MET A 506 16.49 33.99 -32.13
CA MET A 506 17.52 33.80 -31.12
C MET A 506 18.89 34.11 -31.72
N TYR A 507 19.76 34.77 -30.94
CA TYR A 507 21.17 34.89 -31.27
C TYR A 507 22.06 34.47 -30.09
N VAL A 508 23.24 33.96 -30.42
CA VAL A 508 24.26 33.52 -29.46
C VAL A 508 25.37 34.56 -29.42
N GLU A 509 25.60 35.16 -28.26
CA GLU A 509 26.65 36.14 -27.98
C GLU A 509 27.76 35.50 -27.16
N PHE A 510 29.01 35.74 -27.54
CA PHE A 510 30.18 35.29 -26.79
C PHE A 510 30.79 36.49 -26.06
N ALA A 511 31.13 36.33 -24.77
CA ALA A 511 31.61 37.40 -23.91
C ALA A 511 32.98 37.98 -24.34
N PHE A 512 33.69 37.29 -25.23
CA PHE A 512 34.90 37.77 -25.91
C PHE A 512 34.73 37.61 -27.43
N LYS A 513 35.52 38.37 -28.21
CA LYS A 513 35.64 38.19 -29.67
C LYS A 513 36.30 36.82 -29.96
N ALA A 514 35.51 35.75 -29.83
CA ALA A 514 35.94 34.40 -30.15
C ALA A 514 35.90 34.23 -31.67
N SER A 515 37.04 33.87 -32.29
CA SER A 515 37.02 33.35 -33.66
C SER A 515 36.51 31.91 -33.61
N ILE A 516 35.33 31.68 -34.17
CA ILE A 516 34.80 30.32 -34.34
C ILE A 516 35.52 29.72 -35.55
N VAL A 517 36.45 28.78 -35.31
CA VAL A 517 37.21 28.09 -36.35
C VAL A 517 36.65 26.67 -36.53
N GLU A 518 36.38 26.29 -37.77
CA GLU A 518 35.99 24.94 -38.17
C GLU A 518 37.20 24.00 -38.05
N LEU A 519 37.09 22.96 -37.24
CA LEU A 519 38.09 21.88 -37.21
C LEU A 519 37.74 20.87 -38.30
N SER A 520 38.45 20.93 -39.42
CA SER A 520 38.47 19.85 -40.41
C SER A 520 39.01 18.57 -39.75
N SER A 521 38.37 17.44 -40.05
CA SER A 521 38.48 16.08 -39.48
C SER A 521 39.85 15.39 -39.64
N SER A 522 40.92 16.13 -39.49
CA SER A 522 42.30 15.64 -39.56
C SER A 522 43.18 16.47 -38.63
N ASN A 523 43.13 16.19 -37.33
CA ASN A 523 44.30 16.28 -36.46
C ASN A 523 43.98 15.61 -35.12
N GLU A 524 44.51 14.40 -34.96
CA GLU A 524 44.68 13.76 -33.66
C GLU A 524 45.56 14.67 -32.78
N LEU A 525 44.96 15.34 -31.80
CA LEU A 525 45.69 16.01 -30.74
C LEU A 525 45.11 15.62 -29.38
N GLY A 526 45.85 14.72 -28.74
CA GLY A 526 46.25 14.80 -27.33
C GLY A 526 45.13 15.07 -26.32
N GLY A 527 44.82 14.03 -25.55
CA GLY A 527 43.98 14.12 -24.37
C GLY A 527 44.36 15.28 -23.46
N ASP A 528 43.49 16.27 -23.43
CA ASP A 528 43.34 17.16 -22.30
C ASP A 528 41.84 17.39 -22.14
N ASN A 529 41.27 16.80 -21.08
CA ASN A 529 39.90 17.03 -20.63
C ASN A 529 39.76 18.51 -20.22
N ARG A 530 39.68 19.40 -21.20
CA ARG A 530 39.34 20.80 -20.98
C ARG A 530 37.91 20.84 -20.46
N ARG A 531 37.77 21.05 -19.15
CA ARG A 531 36.51 21.45 -18.51
C ARG A 531 36.05 22.74 -19.19
N LEU A 532 35.16 22.63 -20.16
CA LEU A 532 34.59 23.78 -20.84
C LEU A 532 33.68 24.50 -19.86
N LYS A 533 34.14 25.65 -19.35
CA LYS A 533 33.35 26.58 -18.54
C LYS A 533 32.59 27.50 -19.48
N TYR A 534 31.32 27.23 -19.77
CA TYR A 534 30.48 28.04 -20.68
C TYR A 534 29.99 29.36 -20.08
N GLU A 535 30.73 29.93 -19.12
CA GLU A 535 30.41 31.20 -18.45
C GLU A 535 30.42 32.40 -19.43
N PHE A 536 30.91 32.19 -20.66
CA PHE A 536 31.06 33.19 -21.71
C PHE A 536 29.99 33.14 -22.81
N VAL A 537 29.05 32.19 -22.80
CA VAL A 537 27.99 32.10 -23.84
C VAL A 537 26.70 32.71 -23.31
N ARG A 538 26.14 33.68 -24.03
CA ARG A 538 24.86 34.32 -23.75
C ARG A 538 23.87 34.03 -24.88
N ILE A 539 22.71 33.49 -24.54
CA ILE A 539 21.63 33.27 -25.49
C ILE A 539 20.61 34.39 -25.29
N ARG A 540 20.34 35.17 -26.34
CA ARG A 540 19.45 36.34 -26.27
C ARG A 540 18.40 36.32 -27.38
N ALA A 541 17.26 36.95 -27.11
CA ALA A 541 16.27 37.25 -28.13
C ALA A 541 16.73 38.48 -28.93
N LEU A 542 16.62 38.41 -30.26
CA LEU A 542 16.80 39.58 -31.13
C LEU A 542 15.67 40.58 -30.84
N PRO A 543 16.01 41.85 -30.56
CA PRO A 543 15.02 42.90 -30.43
C PRO A 543 14.41 43.14 -31.81
N ASP A 544 13.15 42.75 -31.99
CA ASP A 544 12.29 43.25 -33.06
C ASP A 544 11.49 44.43 -32.50
N ASP A 545 11.27 45.48 -33.29
CA ASP A 545 10.55 46.70 -32.86
C ASP A 545 9.10 46.40 -32.39
N ASN A 546 8.59 45.19 -32.68
CA ASN A 546 7.28 44.68 -32.26
C ASN A 546 7.35 43.56 -31.19
N LEU A 547 8.52 43.24 -30.64
CA LEU A 547 8.64 42.19 -29.63
C LEU A 547 8.03 42.68 -28.31
N GLU A 548 6.78 42.28 -28.03
CA GLU A 548 6.13 42.57 -26.75
C GLU A 548 7.04 42.13 -25.59
N PHE A 549 7.28 43.01 -24.60
CA PHE A 549 8.07 42.74 -23.39
C PHE A 549 7.75 41.38 -22.72
N THR A 550 6.49 40.95 -22.83
CA THR A 550 6.02 39.65 -22.33
C THR A 550 6.65 38.46 -23.07
N LYS A 551 6.88 38.56 -24.38
CA LYS A 551 7.53 37.50 -25.19
C LYS A 551 9.03 37.40 -24.88
N ALA A 552 9.71 38.53 -24.73
CA ALA A 552 11.13 38.56 -24.34
C ALA A 552 11.35 37.92 -22.97
N ARG A 553 10.55 38.29 -21.96
CA ARG A 553 10.60 37.68 -20.63
C ARG A 553 10.31 36.17 -20.64
N MET A 554 9.39 35.71 -21.49
CA MET A 554 9.13 34.26 -21.65
C MET A 554 10.31 33.51 -22.26
N PHE A 555 10.98 34.12 -23.24
CA PHE A 555 12.20 33.56 -23.82
C PHE A 555 13.30 33.43 -22.75
N GLU A 556 13.55 34.48 -21.98
CA GLU A 556 14.52 34.47 -20.88
C GLU A 556 14.19 33.41 -19.83
N ASN A 557 12.92 33.31 -19.41
CA ASN A 557 12.48 32.26 -18.48
C ASN A 557 12.80 30.85 -19.03
N ARG A 558 12.57 30.61 -20.32
CA ARG A 558 12.88 29.30 -20.93
C ARG A 558 14.38 29.04 -21.03
N VAL A 559 15.19 30.04 -21.36
CA VAL A 559 16.66 29.93 -21.35
C VAL A 559 17.14 29.56 -19.94
N THR A 560 16.70 30.30 -18.92
CA THR A 560 17.00 30.01 -17.52
C THR A 560 16.58 28.60 -17.14
N ALA A 561 15.35 28.19 -17.49
CA ALA A 561 14.84 26.85 -17.23
C ALA A 561 15.70 25.75 -17.87
N ILE A 562 16.12 25.90 -19.12
CA ILE A 562 17.00 24.92 -19.80
C ILE A 562 18.36 24.85 -19.13
N VAL A 563 18.96 25.99 -18.78
CA VAL A 563 20.26 26.03 -18.08
C VAL A 563 20.18 25.30 -16.73
N HIS A 564 19.13 25.54 -15.95
CA HIS A 564 18.92 24.87 -14.67
C HIS A 564 18.61 23.37 -14.84
N LEU A 565 17.84 23.00 -15.86
CA LEU A 565 17.56 21.63 -16.21
C LEU A 565 18.84 20.85 -16.56
N LEU A 566 19.70 21.42 -17.39
CA LEU A 566 20.99 20.80 -17.75
C LEU A 566 21.89 20.61 -16.53
N LYS A 567 21.91 21.58 -15.61
CA LYS A 567 22.66 21.47 -14.34
C LYS A 567 22.11 20.38 -13.41
N ALA A 568 20.83 20.05 -13.51
CA ALA A 568 20.18 19.02 -12.70
C ALA A 568 20.43 17.58 -13.21
N LEU A 569 21.00 17.43 -14.40
CA LEU A 569 21.37 16.12 -14.95
C LEU A 569 22.64 15.56 -14.30
N ASP A 570 22.85 14.25 -14.43
CA ASP A 570 24.07 13.60 -13.97
C ASP A 570 25.28 14.21 -14.71
N LYS A 571 26.38 14.45 -13.99
CA LYS A 571 27.48 15.29 -14.46
C LYS A 571 27.97 15.00 -15.89
N ASN A 572 28.18 13.72 -16.22
CA ASN A 572 28.67 13.35 -17.55
C ASN A 572 27.62 13.59 -18.64
N THR A 573 26.36 13.23 -18.38
CA THR A 573 25.24 13.48 -19.30
C THR A 573 24.95 14.97 -19.46
N ALA A 574 25.11 15.74 -18.37
CA ALA A 574 24.95 17.19 -18.38
C ALA A 574 25.97 17.85 -19.32
N GLU A 575 27.25 17.48 -19.23
CA GLU A 575 28.33 18.07 -20.04
C GLU A 575 28.13 17.78 -21.55
N GLU A 576 27.84 16.53 -21.91
CA GLU A 576 27.63 16.13 -23.31
C GLU A 576 26.36 16.76 -23.91
N LEU A 577 25.24 16.73 -23.19
CA LEU A 577 24.00 17.31 -23.69
C LEU A 577 24.09 18.84 -23.75
N THR A 578 24.80 19.49 -22.83
CA THR A 578 25.02 20.94 -22.86
C THR A 578 25.77 21.36 -24.12
N LEU A 579 26.81 20.62 -24.51
CA LEU A 579 27.55 20.85 -25.76
C LEU A 579 26.62 20.78 -26.98
N LYS A 580 25.81 19.72 -27.05
CA LYS A 580 24.87 19.52 -28.16
C LYS A 580 23.79 20.60 -28.21
N VAL A 581 23.28 21.04 -27.06
CA VAL A 581 22.31 22.15 -26.99
C VAL A 581 22.94 23.46 -27.45
N LEU A 582 24.14 23.80 -26.99
CA LEU A 582 24.84 25.01 -27.42
C LEU A 582 25.16 24.98 -28.92
N SER A 583 25.57 23.81 -29.42
CA SER A 583 25.80 23.55 -30.84
C SER A 583 24.57 23.89 -31.69
N GLU A 584 23.44 23.29 -31.35
CA GLU A 584 22.16 23.51 -32.02
C GLU A 584 21.70 24.97 -31.91
N CYS A 585 21.93 25.63 -30.77
CA CYS A 585 21.63 27.06 -30.63
C CYS A 585 22.41 27.92 -31.62
N VAL A 586 23.69 27.63 -31.84
CA VAL A 586 24.51 28.36 -32.81
C VAL A 586 24.04 28.06 -34.24
N LEU A 587 23.75 26.81 -34.58
CA LEU A 587 23.22 26.42 -35.89
C LEU A 587 21.91 27.16 -36.22
N VAL A 588 20.96 27.19 -35.27
CA VAL A 588 19.69 27.90 -35.42
C VAL A 588 19.92 29.41 -35.55
N SER A 589 20.82 30.01 -34.76
CA SER A 589 21.12 31.45 -34.84
C SER A 589 21.74 31.89 -36.17
N ARG A 590 22.39 30.97 -36.90
CA ARG A 590 23.02 31.22 -38.21
C ARG A 590 22.09 30.95 -39.40
N GLY A 591 20.84 30.55 -39.17
CA GLY A 591 19.85 30.28 -40.22
C GLY A 591 20.00 28.90 -40.89
N GLY A 592 20.67 27.94 -40.24
CA GLY A 592 21.02 26.63 -40.80
C GLY A 592 19.88 25.61 -40.91
N TYR A 593 18.76 25.97 -41.55
CA TYR A 593 17.83 25.00 -42.14
C TYR A 593 17.75 25.26 -43.65
N SER A 594 18.86 25.07 -44.36
CA SER A 594 18.77 24.76 -45.80
C SER A 594 18.44 23.27 -45.91
N VAL A 595 17.19 23.01 -46.31
CA VAL A 595 16.74 21.71 -46.80
C VAL A 595 17.64 21.34 -47.99
N ASP A 596 18.55 20.38 -47.82
CA ASP A 596 18.93 19.40 -48.87
C ASP A 596 20.17 18.53 -48.56
N ASP A 597 20.89 18.70 -47.45
CA ASP A 597 22.05 17.82 -47.16
C ASP A 597 21.77 16.84 -46.00
N GLU A 598 21.33 15.63 -46.38
CA GLU A 598 21.43 14.42 -45.56
C GLU A 598 22.90 13.95 -45.52
N GLU A 599 23.75 14.66 -44.79
CA GLU A 599 25.00 14.08 -44.27
C GLU A 599 24.99 14.15 -42.74
N GLU A 600 25.24 13.00 -42.12
CA GLU A 600 25.42 12.85 -40.67
C GLU A 600 26.63 13.67 -40.21
N ASP A 601 26.40 14.95 -39.92
CA ASP A 601 27.39 15.81 -39.30
C ASP A 601 27.54 15.49 -37.81
N GLU A 602 28.40 14.51 -37.52
CA GLU A 602 28.95 14.28 -36.19
C GLU A 602 29.66 15.55 -35.67
N ASP A 603 29.29 15.97 -34.46
CA ASP A 603 30.03 16.87 -33.56
C ASP A 603 30.75 18.10 -34.17
N ARG A 604 29.97 19.06 -34.68
CA ARG A 604 30.48 20.34 -35.20
C ARG A 604 30.74 21.46 -34.16
N PHE A 605 31.38 21.25 -32.99
CA PHE A 605 31.86 22.41 -32.18
C PHE A 605 33.28 22.23 -31.57
N VAL A 606 34.28 23.01 -32.02
CA VAL A 606 34.81 24.31 -31.52
C VAL A 606 35.69 24.22 -30.26
N SER A 607 37.00 24.40 -30.45
CA SER A 607 37.92 24.84 -29.39
C SER A 607 38.01 26.36 -29.39
N ILE A 608 38.07 26.96 -28.20
CA ILE A 608 38.36 28.38 -28.01
C ILE A 608 39.83 28.50 -27.62
N GLU A 609 40.61 29.25 -28.40
CA GLU A 609 41.94 29.67 -28.00
C GLU A 609 41.83 30.93 -27.14
N GLU A 610 42.21 30.82 -25.87
CA GLU A 610 42.43 31.98 -25.00
C GLU A 610 43.62 32.77 -25.56
N HIS A 611 43.39 34.01 -25.99
CA HIS A 611 44.48 34.98 -26.03
C HIS A 611 44.58 35.59 -24.63
N ASP A 612 45.74 35.34 -24.01
CA ASP A 612 46.20 35.98 -22.78
C ASP A 612 45.80 37.45 -22.75
N HIS A 613 44.91 37.84 -21.83
CA HIS A 613 45.02 39.06 -21.04
C HIS A 613 44.00 39.05 -19.88
N ILE A 614 44.54 38.85 -18.68
CA ILE A 614 44.19 39.52 -17.41
C ILE A 614 42.76 39.30 -16.88
N SER A 615 42.73 38.55 -15.77
CA SER A 615 41.76 38.53 -14.68
C SER A 615 40.77 39.71 -14.62
N ALA A 616 39.47 39.44 -14.78
CA ALA A 616 38.42 40.30 -14.27
C ALA A 616 37.14 39.51 -13.95
N HIS A 617 36.47 39.97 -12.90
CA HIS A 617 35.39 39.33 -12.18
C HIS A 617 34.03 39.30 -12.89
N ILE A 618 33.22 38.35 -12.42
CA ILE A 618 31.75 38.16 -12.50
C ILE A 618 30.94 39.45 -12.75
N GLN A 619 29.98 39.39 -13.68
CA GLN A 619 28.72 40.14 -13.58
C GLN A 619 27.59 39.48 -14.40
N ILE A 620 26.52 39.09 -13.71
CA ILE A 620 25.17 38.90 -14.28
C ILE A 620 24.51 40.27 -14.21
N GLU A 621 24.36 40.95 -15.33
CA GLU A 621 23.52 42.14 -15.41
C GLU A 621 22.16 41.76 -16.03
N CYS A 622 21.13 41.75 -15.19
CA CYS A 622 19.75 41.96 -15.64
C CYS A 622 19.64 43.44 -16.02
N GLY A 623 19.77 43.73 -17.30
CA GLY A 623 19.59 45.07 -17.84
C GLY A 623 18.12 45.41 -18.03
N SER A 624 17.46 45.87 -16.96
CA SER A 624 16.37 46.84 -17.11
C SER A 624 17.00 48.20 -17.40
N ASN A 625 16.80 48.75 -18.59
CA ASN A 625 16.98 50.18 -18.85
C ASN A 625 16.01 50.65 -19.94
N ILE A 626 14.99 51.37 -19.47
CA ILE A 626 14.14 52.41 -20.11
C ILE A 626 13.53 52.09 -21.47
#